data_AF-A0A9D6VHE1-F1
#
_entry.id   AF-A0A9D6VHE1-F1
#
_cell.length_a   1.000
_cell.length_b   1.000
_cell.length_c   1.000
_cell.angle_alpha   90.00
_cell.angle_beta   90.00
_cell.angle_gamma   90.00
#
_symmetry.space_group_name_H-M   'P 1'
#
loop_
_entity.id
_entity.type
_entity.pdbx_description
1 polymer ?
#
loop_
_entity_poly.entity_id
_entity_poly.type
_entity_poly.pdbx_seq_one_letter_code
_entity_poly.pdbx_strand_id
1 'polypeptide(L)'
;MTETIKRAWVFKGTIRRYFICRFKPAYIEEQLKKRTGSCLQCGKCCDMSIKCPLLKKCNDTISCRIYSSGRPKSCILFPIDRRDIADVGNICGYSFND
;
A
#
# COMPACT_ATOMS: atom_id res chain seq x y z
N MET A 1 -13.38 -4.58 -16.58
CA MET A 1 -11.99 -5.09 -16.48
C MET A 1 -12.05 -6.51 -15.95
N THR A 2 -11.41 -7.49 -16.60
CA THR A 2 -11.42 -8.89 -16.13
C THR A 2 -10.49 -9.07 -14.92
N GLU A 3 -10.74 -10.07 -14.09
CA GLU A 3 -9.94 -10.34 -12.87
C GLU A 3 -8.44 -10.54 -13.17
N THR A 4 -8.11 -11.17 -14.31
CA THR A 4 -6.72 -11.36 -14.75
C THR A 4 -6.00 -10.04 -15.03
N ILE A 5 -6.68 -9.08 -15.68
CA ILE A 5 -6.11 -7.77 -15.99
C ILE A 5 -5.87 -6.98 -14.70
N LYS A 6 -6.81 -7.05 -13.75
CA LYS A 6 -6.68 -6.41 -12.44
C LYS A 6 -5.48 -6.95 -11.67
N ARG A 7 -5.31 -8.28 -11.63
CA ARG A 7 -4.16 -8.93 -10.97
C ARG A 7 -2.83 -8.51 -11.59
N ALA A 8 -2.74 -8.51 -12.93
CA ALA A 8 -1.54 -8.07 -13.64
C ALA A 8 -1.20 -6.59 -13.34
N TRP A 9 -2.23 -5.74 -13.30
CA TRP A 9 -2.07 -4.32 -13.00
C TRP A 9 -1.57 -4.08 -11.57
N VAL A 10 -2.18 -4.73 -10.57
CA VAL A 10 -1.75 -4.66 -9.18
C VAL A 10 -0.33 -5.23 -9.00
N PHE A 11 0.00 -6.33 -9.68
CA PHE A 11 1.34 -6.92 -9.63
C PHE A 11 2.40 -5.95 -10.16
N LYS A 12 2.12 -5.28 -11.28
CA LYS A 12 2.95 -4.20 -11.82
C LYS A 12 3.11 -3.05 -10.81
N GLY A 13 2.03 -2.66 -10.14
CA GLY A 13 2.04 -1.67 -9.06
C GLY A 13 2.95 -2.08 -7.90
N THR A 14 2.91 -3.35 -7.50
CA THR A 14 3.79 -3.91 -6.45
C THR A 14 5.26 -3.83 -6.86
N ILE A 15 5.63 -4.31 -8.05
CA ILE A 15 7.01 -4.23 -8.55
C ILE A 15 7.50 -2.78 -8.55
N ARG A 16 6.68 -1.87 -9.08
CA ARG A 16 6.97 -0.44 -9.13
C ARG A 16 7.25 0.13 -7.74
N ARG A 17 6.41 -0.18 -6.74
CA ARG A 17 6.61 0.27 -5.35
C ARG A 17 7.92 -0.23 -4.78
N TYR A 18 8.24 -1.51 -4.95
CA TYR A 18 9.50 -2.07 -4.46
C TYR A 18 10.71 -1.39 -5.10
N PHE A 19 10.66 -1.15 -6.41
CA PHE A 19 11.71 -0.42 -7.12
C PHE A 19 11.88 1.01 -6.59
N ILE A 20 10.79 1.76 -6.45
CA ILE A 20 10.82 3.14 -5.94
C ILE A 20 11.38 3.18 -4.51
N CYS A 21 10.90 2.31 -3.62
CA CYS A 21 11.38 2.20 -2.24
C CYS A 21 12.89 1.95 -2.15
N ARG A 22 13.48 1.29 -3.15
CA ARG A 22 14.90 0.92 -3.16
C ARG A 22 15.79 1.95 -3.85
N PHE A 23 15.30 2.59 -4.91
CA PHE A 23 16.13 3.36 -5.84
C PHE A 23 15.75 4.84 -5.96
N LYS A 24 14.58 5.29 -5.48
CA LYS A 24 14.12 6.67 -5.64
C LYS A 24 13.74 7.34 -4.30
N PRO A 25 14.68 7.51 -3.36
CA PRO A 25 14.41 8.15 -2.06
C PRO A 25 13.89 9.59 -2.20
N ALA A 26 14.49 10.40 -3.08
CA ALA A 26 14.04 11.78 -3.31
C ALA A 26 12.58 11.87 -3.77
N TYR A 27 12.14 10.95 -4.63
CA TYR A 27 10.74 10.87 -5.04
C TYR A 27 9.82 10.55 -3.86
N ILE A 28 10.22 9.61 -3.01
CA ILE A 28 9.44 9.24 -1.82
C ILE A 28 9.31 10.42 -0.87
N GLU A 29 10.40 11.14 -0.60
CA GLU A 29 10.39 12.32 0.25
C GLU A 29 9.44 13.40 -0.28
N GLU A 30 9.48 13.66 -1.59
CA GLU A 30 8.56 14.61 -2.22
C GLU A 30 7.10 14.16 -2.07
N GLN A 31 6.82 12.87 -2.31
CA GLN A 31 5.46 12.35 -2.16
C GLN A 31 4.99 12.36 -0.69
N LEU A 32 5.86 12.07 0.27
CA LEU A 32 5.55 12.10 1.69
C LEU A 32 5.15 13.50 2.16
N LYS A 33 5.74 14.57 1.59
CA LYS A 33 5.34 15.96 1.87
C LYS A 33 3.92 16.28 1.38
N LYS A 34 3.50 15.65 0.29
CA LYS A 34 2.16 15.81 -0.30
C LYS A 34 1.12 14.88 0.33
N ARG A 35 1.58 13.81 1.00
CA ARG A 35 0.73 12.77 1.58
C ARG A 35 0.17 13.23 2.93
N THR A 36 -1.15 13.11 3.07
CA THR A 36 -1.84 13.37 4.35
C THR A 36 -2.68 12.17 4.76
N GLY A 37 -3.18 12.17 5.99
CA GLY A 37 -4.00 11.10 6.55
C GLY A 37 -3.21 10.00 7.25
N SER A 38 -3.86 8.86 7.50
CA SER A 38 -3.30 7.77 8.31
C SER A 38 -3.77 6.39 7.86
N CYS A 39 -3.06 5.34 8.30
CA CYS A 39 -3.43 3.97 7.98
C CYS A 39 -4.68 3.55 8.78
N LEU A 40 -5.74 3.17 8.07
CA LEU A 40 -6.99 2.68 8.68
C LEU A 40 -6.92 1.21 9.13
N GLN A 41 -5.77 0.54 8.97
CA GLN A 41 -5.61 -0.89 9.19
C GLN A 41 -6.64 -1.78 8.48
N CYS A 42 -7.23 -1.31 7.36
CA CYS A 42 -8.28 -2.01 6.61
C CYS A 42 -7.82 -3.27 5.85
N GLY A 43 -6.50 -3.53 5.80
CA GLY A 43 -5.92 -4.73 5.18
C GLY A 43 -5.92 -4.76 3.64
N LYS A 44 -6.50 -3.76 2.95
CA LYS A 44 -6.58 -3.75 1.48
C LYS A 44 -5.20 -3.83 0.81
N CYS A 45 -4.25 -3.02 1.25
CA CYS A 45 -2.89 -3.05 0.72
C CYS A 45 -2.10 -4.32 1.08
N CYS A 46 -2.52 -5.04 2.12
CA CYS A 46 -1.94 -6.32 2.52
C CYS A 46 -2.49 -7.51 1.73
N ASP A 47 -3.62 -7.34 1.04
CA ASP A 47 -4.34 -8.43 0.35
C ASP A 47 -4.44 -8.19 -1.17
N MET A 48 -4.01 -7.03 -1.67
CA MET A 48 -4.21 -6.61 -3.06
C MET A 48 -3.45 -7.45 -4.10
N SER A 49 -2.19 -7.81 -3.84
CA SER A 49 -1.33 -8.50 -4.82
C SER A 49 -1.14 -9.96 -4.48
N ILE A 50 -0.61 -10.21 -3.28
CA ILE A 50 -0.44 -11.53 -2.68
C ILE A 50 -0.88 -11.37 -1.23
N LYS A 51 -1.64 -12.33 -0.72
CA LYS A 51 -2.12 -12.32 0.66
C LYS A 51 -0.92 -12.30 1.61
N CYS A 52 -0.79 -11.21 2.37
CA CYS A 52 0.28 -11.06 3.36
C CYS A 52 0.09 -12.08 4.49
N PRO A 53 1.12 -12.87 4.87
CA PRO A 53 1.01 -13.84 5.95
C PRO A 53 0.86 -13.19 7.34
N LEU A 54 1.19 -11.90 7.46
CA LEU A 54 1.13 -11.14 8.71
C LEU A 54 -0.22 -10.43 8.92
N LEU A 55 -1.12 -10.50 7.93
CA LEU A 55 -2.48 -9.97 8.03
C LEU A 55 -3.34 -10.94 8.84
N LYS A 56 -3.85 -10.50 9.99
CA LYS A 56 -4.83 -11.23 10.78
C LYS A 56 -6.22 -10.70 10.43
N LYS A 57 -7.11 -11.60 10.01
CA LYS A 57 -8.54 -11.35 9.87
C LYS A 57 -9.23 -12.29 10.85
N CYS A 58 -9.87 -11.75 11.88
CA CYS A 58 -10.59 -12.51 12.89
C CYS A 58 -11.91 -11.80 13.16
N ASN A 59 -13.03 -12.44 12.80
CA ASN A 59 -14.36 -11.80 12.79
C ASN A 59 -14.30 -10.45 12.05
N ASP A 60 -14.83 -9.39 12.66
CA ASP A 60 -14.83 -8.03 12.12
C ASP A 60 -13.52 -7.26 12.37
N THR A 61 -12.51 -7.90 12.98
CA THR A 61 -11.23 -7.26 13.27
C THR A 61 -10.17 -7.61 12.24
N ILE A 62 -9.62 -6.57 11.61
CA ILE A 62 -8.47 -6.66 10.70
C ILE A 62 -7.27 -5.99 11.37
N SER A 63 -6.15 -6.70 11.46
CA SER A 63 -4.91 -6.14 12.04
C SER A 63 -3.65 -6.72 11.42
N CYS A 64 -2.54 -5.97 11.50
CA CYS A 64 -1.22 -6.43 11.09
C CYS A 64 -0.43 -6.84 12.34
N ARG A 65 0.07 -8.08 12.35
CA ARG A 65 0.78 -8.66 13.51
C ARG A 65 2.05 -7.88 13.90
N ILE A 66 2.66 -7.18 12.94
CA ILE A 66 3.92 -6.44 13.14
C ILE A 66 3.74 -4.93 12.96
N TYR A 67 2.50 -4.43 13.10
CA TYR A 67 2.20 -3.02 12.80
C TYR A 67 3.15 -2.04 13.50
N SER A 68 3.43 -2.31 14.78
CA SER A 68 4.34 -1.52 15.63
C SER A 68 5.73 -2.15 15.79
N SER A 69 5.94 -3.38 15.32
CA SER A 69 7.12 -4.19 15.63
C SER A 69 8.17 -4.24 14.52
N GLY A 70 7.91 -3.62 13.36
CA GLY A 70 8.90 -3.53 12.27
C GLY A 70 8.32 -3.84 10.90
N ARG A 71 7.36 -3.02 10.43
CA ARG A 71 6.85 -3.12 9.06
C ARG A 71 7.98 -2.89 8.04
N PRO A 72 8.05 -3.65 6.93
CA PRO A 72 8.97 -3.36 5.84
C PRO A 72 8.76 -1.95 5.27
N LYS A 73 9.80 -1.35 4.68
CA LYS A 73 9.73 -0.02 4.08
C LYS A 73 8.57 0.12 3.08
N SER A 74 8.34 -0.89 2.24
CA SER A 74 7.22 -0.88 1.28
C SER A 74 5.84 -0.79 1.95
N CYS A 75 5.67 -1.34 3.16
CA CYS A 75 4.44 -1.25 3.93
C CYS A 75 4.29 0.11 4.64
N ILE A 76 5.38 0.66 5.16
CA ILE A 76 5.39 1.95 5.87
C ILE A 76 5.13 3.11 4.88
N LEU A 77 5.78 3.04 3.73
CA LEU A 77 5.73 4.07 2.70
C LEU A 77 4.51 3.96 1.79
N PHE A 78 3.67 2.94 1.98
CA PHE A 78 2.42 2.83 1.24
C PHE A 78 1.37 3.83 1.77
N PRO A 79 0.57 4.46 0.89
CA PRO A 79 0.79 4.59 -0.54
C PRO A 79 1.96 5.55 -0.81
N ILE A 80 2.75 5.28 -1.85
CA ILE A 80 3.82 6.17 -2.30
C ILE A 80 3.24 7.32 -3.10
N ASP A 81 2.25 7.06 -3.95
CA ASP A 81 1.55 8.08 -4.74
C ASP A 81 0.12 7.64 -5.05
N ARG A 82 -0.64 8.46 -5.78
CA ARG A 82 -2.05 8.18 -6.11
C ARG A 82 -2.28 6.88 -6.88
N ARG A 83 -1.29 6.36 -7.62
CA ARG A 83 -1.44 5.08 -8.33
C ARG A 83 -1.59 3.93 -7.34
N ASP A 84 -0.93 4.02 -6.18
CA ASP A 84 -1.09 3.02 -5.12
C ASP A 84 -2.48 3.07 -4.47
N ILE A 85 -3.08 4.26 -4.39
CA ILE A 85 -4.46 4.43 -3.92
C ILE A 85 -5.44 3.80 -4.92
N ALA A 86 -5.20 4.00 -6.22
CA ALA A 86 -5.98 3.34 -7.26
C ALA A 86 -5.88 1.81 -7.16
N ASP A 87 -4.69 1.27 -6.84
CA ASP A 87 -4.48 -0.17 -6.68
C ASP A 87 -5.38 -0.81 -5.61
N VAL A 88 -5.83 -0.04 -4.63
CA VAL A 88 -6.75 -0.47 -3.55
C VAL A 88 -8.18 0.03 -3.76
N GLY A 89 -8.52 0.39 -5.01
CA GLY A 89 -9.86 0.82 -5.41
C GLY A 89 -10.22 2.21 -4.91
N ASN A 90 -9.25 3.11 -4.79
CA ASN A 90 -9.42 4.49 -4.32
C ASN A 90 -9.98 4.65 -2.89
N ILE A 91 -9.94 3.58 -2.09
CA ILE A 91 -10.39 3.61 -0.71
C ILE A 91 -9.17 3.40 0.20
N CYS A 92 -8.61 4.51 0.68
CA CYS A 92 -7.46 4.56 1.56
C CYS A 92 -7.65 5.70 2.58
N GLY A 93 -7.07 5.56 3.78
CA GLY A 93 -7.03 6.67 4.75
C GLY A 93 -5.95 7.70 4.46
N TYR A 94 -5.10 7.46 3.46
CA TYR A 94 -4.14 8.41 2.95
C TYR A 94 -4.67 9.08 1.67
N SER A 95 -4.32 10.35 1.48
CA SER A 95 -4.59 11.13 0.27
C SER A 95 -3.35 11.95 -0.11
N PHE A 96 -3.36 12.54 -1.31
CA PHE A 96 -2.30 13.40 -1.81
C PHE A 96 -2.89 14.73 -2.27
N ASN A 97 -2.34 15.83 -1.76
CA ASN A 97 -2.63 17.18 -2.24
C ASN A 97 -1.77 17.45 -3.48
N ASP A 98 -2.37 17.97 -4.54
CA ASP A 98 -1.63 18.42 -5.72
C ASP A 98 -0.97 19.78 -5.47
#